data_AF-A0A7S3PGG0-F1
#
_entry.id   AF-A0A7S3PGG0-F1
#
_cell.length_a   1.000
_cell.length_b   1.000
_cell.length_c   1.000
_cell.angle_alpha   90.00
_cell.angle_beta   90.00
_cell.angle_gamma   90.00
#
_symmetry.space_group_name_H-M   'P 1'
#
loop_
_entity.id
_entity.type
_entity.pdbx_description
1 polymer ?
#
loop_
_entity_poly.entity_id
_entity_poly.type
_entity_poly.pdbx_seq_one_letter_code
_entity_poly.pdbx_strand_id
1 'polypeptide(L)'
;MGEGKIAESTARCLNFEERPVTPHGIRKFRKSYFAEPGVRVTHCGSIDDNKELLDRIGDSRLGSRSSANSAHVMDMFNNGTSDSILEFVNERDESIYRTVQREPLGKPYVRGHDTPKSHGKSKEIVMDGGRAGNDAK
;
A
#
# COMPACT_ATOMS: atom_id res chain seq x y z
N MET A 1 5.22 47.28 65.50
CA MET A 1 5.43 45.82 65.51
C MET A 1 6.85 45.59 65.04
N GLY A 2 7.71 45.13 65.96
CA GLY A 2 9.16 45.35 65.88
C GLY A 2 9.88 44.46 64.86
N GLU A 3 10.75 45.09 64.07
CA GLU A 3 11.78 44.42 63.30
C GLU A 3 12.86 43.91 64.26
N GLY A 4 12.70 42.67 64.74
CA GLY A 4 13.73 41.98 65.48
C GLY A 4 14.87 41.60 64.54
N LYS A 5 16.04 42.22 64.69
CA LYS A 5 17.27 41.77 64.04
C LYS A 5 17.62 40.37 64.57
N ILE A 6 17.31 39.34 63.77
CA ILE A 6 17.61 37.95 64.07
C ILE A 6 19.13 37.80 64.00
N ALA A 7 19.77 37.46 65.13
CA ALA A 7 21.21 37.18 65.16
C ALA A 7 21.52 36.02 64.19
N GLU A 8 22.49 36.21 63.30
CA GLU A 8 22.93 35.15 62.39
C GLU A 8 23.57 34.02 63.20
N SER A 9 22.90 32.86 63.22
CA SER A 9 23.38 31.64 63.87
C SER A 9 24.01 30.72 62.82
N THR A 10 25.10 30.05 63.18
CA THR A 10 25.73 29.02 62.32
C THR A 10 24.76 27.89 61.96
N ALA A 11 23.79 27.60 62.84
CA ALA A 11 22.73 26.63 62.56
C ALA A 11 21.80 27.09 61.41
N ARG A 12 21.58 28.41 61.25
CA ARG A 12 20.76 28.96 60.17
C ARG A 12 21.44 28.79 58.81
N CYS A 13 22.77 28.77 58.74
CA CYS A 13 23.52 28.54 57.50
C CYS A 13 23.35 27.11 56.94
N LEU A 14 22.91 26.16 57.77
CA LEU A 14 22.64 24.78 57.37
C LEU A 14 21.17 24.56 56.95
N ASN A 15 20.30 25.52 57.27
CA ASN A 15 18.89 25.50 56.90
C ASN A 15 18.70 26.30 55.61
N PHE A 16 18.62 25.59 54.49
CA PHE A 16 18.37 26.20 53.19
C PHE A 16 16.87 26.40 52.98
N GLU A 17 16.44 27.65 52.86
CA GLU A 17 15.08 27.98 52.44
C GLU A 17 14.80 27.46 51.03
N GLU A 18 13.54 27.11 50.77
CA GLU A 18 13.14 26.56 49.47
C GLU A 18 13.34 27.61 48.37
N ARG A 19 14.18 27.28 47.39
CA ARG A 19 14.49 28.20 46.30
C ARG A 19 13.29 28.29 45.36
N PRO A 20 12.99 29.49 44.82
CA PRO A 20 11.94 29.62 43.82
C PRO A 20 12.25 28.74 42.60
N VAL A 21 11.21 28.04 42.13
CA VAL A 21 11.34 27.10 41.01
C VAL A 21 11.58 27.85 39.70
N THR A 22 12.29 27.21 38.78
CA THR A 22 12.48 27.78 37.44
C THR A 22 11.16 27.81 36.67
N PRO A 23 10.77 28.94 36.07
CA PRO A 23 9.57 29.01 35.23
C PRO A 23 9.65 28.06 34.03
N HIS A 24 8.49 27.49 33.66
CA HIS A 24 8.41 26.37 32.73
C HIS A 24 8.99 26.67 31.33
N GLY A 25 8.74 27.86 30.78
CA GLY A 25 9.20 28.24 29.43
C GLY A 25 10.73 28.34 29.29
N ILE A 26 11.44 28.65 30.38
CA ILE A 26 12.90 28.83 30.38
C ILE A 26 13.60 27.57 30.89
N ARG A 27 12.89 26.72 31.63
CA ARG A 27 13.44 25.52 32.29
C ARG A 27 14.19 24.61 31.33
N LYS A 28 13.69 24.42 30.10
CA LYS A 28 14.30 23.57 29.07
C LYS A 28 15.71 24.00 28.61
N PHE A 29 16.08 25.26 28.84
CA PHE A 29 17.41 25.79 28.50
C PHE A 29 18.37 25.78 29.69
N ARG A 30 17.90 25.48 30.91
CA ARG A 30 18.75 25.51 32.11
C ARG A 30 19.47 24.17 32.31
N LYS A 31 20.71 24.26 32.79
CA LYS A 31 21.50 23.08 33.21
C LYS A 31 20.80 22.25 34.28
N SER A 32 20.04 22.88 35.18
CA SER A 32 19.30 22.19 36.23
C SER A 32 18.27 21.20 35.69
N TYR A 33 17.73 21.42 34.48
CA TYR A 33 16.77 20.50 33.85
C TYR A 33 17.43 19.20 33.39
N PHE A 34 18.68 19.26 32.92
CA PHE A 34 19.44 18.08 32.49
C PHE A 34 20.19 17.39 33.65
N ALA A 35 20.15 17.99 34.84
CA ALA A 35 20.78 17.46 36.05
C ALA A 35 19.84 16.58 36.89
N GLU A 36 18.58 16.42 36.46
CA GLU A 36 17.63 15.54 37.13
C GLU A 36 18.04 14.07 36.92
N PRO A 37 18.25 13.29 38.00
CA PRO A 37 18.71 11.91 37.89
C PRO A 37 17.64 11.05 37.20
N GLY A 38 18.08 10.17 36.28
CA GLY A 38 17.20 9.24 35.57
C GLY A 38 16.51 9.81 34.32
N VAL A 39 16.69 11.10 34.01
CA VAL A 39 16.10 11.73 32.82
C VAL A 39 17.04 11.61 31.62
N ARG A 40 16.48 11.23 30.46
CA ARG A 40 17.23 11.22 29.19
C ARG A 40 17.50 12.66 28.73
N VAL A 41 18.78 12.99 28.55
CA VAL A 41 19.20 14.30 28.03
C VAL A 41 18.86 14.40 26.55
N THR A 42 17.96 15.33 26.22
CA THR A 42 17.54 15.66 24.84
C THR A 42 18.00 17.07 24.49
N HIS A 43 18.27 17.32 23.21
CA HIS A 43 18.67 18.66 22.76
C HIS A 43 17.55 19.68 23.04
N CYS A 44 17.90 20.88 23.52
CA CYS A 44 16.93 21.87 24.01
C CYS A 44 15.90 22.30 22.96
N GLY A 45 16.30 22.36 21.69
CA GLY A 45 15.42 22.67 20.57
C GLY A 45 14.42 21.58 20.22
N SER A 46 14.67 20.34 20.64
CA SER A 46 13.86 19.16 20.28
C SER A 46 13.07 18.59 21.46
N ILE A 47 13.11 19.22 22.64
CA ILE A 47 12.41 18.72 23.83
C ILE A 47 10.90 18.70 23.63
N ASP A 48 10.35 19.76 23.02
CA ASP A 48 8.90 19.87 22.82
C ASP A 48 8.45 18.91 21.71
N ASP A 49 9.18 18.86 20.59
CA ASP A 49 8.92 17.92 19.49
C ASP A 49 8.99 16.45 19.95
N ASN A 50 9.98 16.10 20.78
CA ASN A 50 10.11 14.73 21.29
C ASN A 50 8.96 14.37 22.24
N LYS A 51 8.44 15.32 23.03
CA LYS A 51 7.25 15.05 23.86
C LYS A 51 6.04 14.76 23.00
N GLU A 52 5.78 15.61 22.00
CA GLU A 52 4.68 15.39 21.05
C GLU A 52 4.82 14.07 20.28
N LEU A 53 6.05 13.73 19.88
CA LEU A 53 6.36 12.50 19.19
C LEU A 53 6.19 11.28 20.09
N LEU A 54 6.61 11.34 21.36
CA LEU A 54 6.38 10.27 22.34
C LEU A 54 4.89 10.11 22.65
N ASP A 55 4.12 11.19 22.77
CA ASP A 55 2.67 11.14 22.98
C ASP A 55 1.96 10.52 21.76
N ARG A 56 2.43 10.84 20.54
CA ARG A 56 1.84 10.32 19.30
C ARG A 56 2.19 8.86 19.04
N ILE A 57 3.44 8.49 19.26
CA ILE A 57 3.93 7.12 19.00
C ILE A 57 3.50 6.19 20.14
N GLY A 58 3.44 6.66 21.38
CA GLY A 58 3.07 5.85 22.54
C GLY A 58 3.84 4.54 22.58
N ASP A 59 3.12 3.43 22.78
CA ASP A 59 3.66 2.06 22.75
C ASP A 59 3.74 1.45 21.34
N SER A 60 3.62 2.26 20.29
CA SER A 60 3.68 1.76 18.92
C SER A 60 5.07 1.21 18.62
N ARG A 61 5.10 -0.06 18.23
CA ARG A 61 6.34 -0.76 17.88
C ARG A 61 6.97 -0.11 16.65
N LEU A 62 8.15 0.48 16.86
CA LEU A 62 8.98 1.03 15.78
C LEU A 62 9.67 -0.11 15.02
N GLY A 63 9.53 -0.15 13.70
CA GLY A 63 10.18 -1.13 12.82
C GLY A 63 9.31 -1.53 11.62
N SER A 64 9.94 -2.10 10.59
CA SER A 64 9.24 -2.63 9.43
C SER A 64 8.43 -3.86 9.83
N ARG A 65 7.11 -3.83 9.61
CA ARG A 65 6.24 -4.99 9.77
C ARG A 65 6.32 -5.83 8.50
N SER A 66 7.02 -6.97 8.56
CA SER A 66 7.12 -7.92 7.44
C SER A 66 5.77 -8.55 7.04
N SER A 67 4.71 -8.34 7.82
CA SER A 67 3.42 -9.02 7.70
C SER A 67 2.36 -8.27 6.90
N ALA A 68 2.55 -6.99 6.56
CA ALA A 68 1.47 -6.20 5.95
C ALA A 68 1.26 -6.54 4.46
N ASN A 69 2.29 -7.00 3.76
CA ASN A 69 2.27 -7.37 2.34
C ASN A 69 3.10 -8.64 2.08
N SER A 70 3.13 -9.59 3.03
CA SER A 70 3.80 -10.87 2.77
C SER A 70 2.99 -11.65 1.75
N ALA A 71 3.60 -12.01 0.61
CA ALA A 71 2.96 -12.92 -0.34
C ALA A 71 2.64 -14.23 0.37
N HIS A 72 1.35 -14.53 0.55
CA HIS A 72 0.94 -15.75 1.20
C HIS A 72 1.07 -16.91 0.22
N VAL A 73 1.48 -18.06 0.75
CA VAL A 73 1.69 -19.28 -0.06
C VAL A 73 0.42 -19.65 -0.83
N MET A 74 -0.75 -19.43 -0.23
CA MET A 74 -2.04 -19.70 -0.87
C MET A 74 -2.30 -18.81 -2.10
N ASP A 75 -1.82 -17.57 -2.11
CA ASP A 75 -1.96 -16.66 -3.25
C ASP A 75 -1.11 -17.11 -4.44
N MET A 76 0.01 -17.80 -4.18
CA MET A 76 0.91 -18.31 -5.22
C MET A 76 0.43 -19.61 -5.87
N PHE A 77 -0.34 -20.43 -5.14
CA PHE A 77 -0.84 -21.71 -5.64
C PHE A 77 -2.25 -21.66 -6.21
N ASN A 78 -2.91 -20.50 -6.18
CA ASN A 78 -4.25 -20.32 -6.74
C ASN A 78 -4.21 -20.15 -8.27
N ASN A 79 -3.71 -21.16 -8.98
CA ASN A 79 -3.69 -21.17 -10.44
C ASN A 79 -5.00 -21.77 -10.96
N GLY A 80 -6.02 -20.93 -11.13
CA GLY A 80 -7.30 -21.28 -11.75
C GLY A 80 -8.41 -20.32 -11.34
N THR A 81 -9.33 -20.01 -12.26
CA THR A 81 -10.52 -19.23 -11.95
C THR A 81 -11.61 -20.14 -11.40
N SER A 82 -12.02 -19.94 -10.15
CA SER A 82 -13.14 -20.69 -9.54
C SER A 82 -14.50 -20.32 -10.13
N ASP A 83 -14.59 -19.13 -10.71
CA ASP A 83 -15.85 -18.51 -11.11
C ASP A 83 -15.92 -18.39 -12.64
N SER A 84 -17.07 -18.75 -13.20
CA SER A 84 -17.31 -18.70 -14.65
C SER A 84 -17.17 -17.30 -15.26
N ILE A 85 -17.41 -16.26 -14.47
CA ILE A 85 -17.23 -14.87 -14.92
C ILE A 85 -15.74 -14.52 -15.08
N LEU A 86 -14.88 -15.00 -14.18
CA LEU A 86 -13.44 -14.74 -14.25
C LEU A 86 -12.81 -15.53 -15.39
N GLU A 87 -13.29 -16.75 -15.63
CA GLU A 87 -12.89 -17.56 -16.79
C GLU A 87 -13.20 -16.84 -18.10
N PHE A 88 -14.41 -16.30 -18.25
CA PHE A 88 -14.78 -15.53 -19.44
C PHE A 88 -13.94 -14.25 -19.62
N VAL A 89 -13.62 -13.55 -18.53
CA VAL A 89 -12.74 -12.37 -18.59
C VAL A 89 -11.35 -12.77 -19.06
N ASN A 90 -10.79 -13.86 -18.54
CA ASN A 90 -9.50 -14.39 -18.98
C ASN A 90 -9.55 -14.81 -20.46
N GLU A 91 -10.57 -15.55 -20.89
CA GLU A 91 -10.75 -15.92 -22.30
C GLU A 91 -10.82 -14.69 -23.21
N ARG A 92 -11.53 -13.65 -22.79
CA ARG A 92 -11.63 -12.39 -23.53
C ARG A 92 -10.28 -11.71 -23.63
N ASP A 93 -9.54 -11.62 -22.53
CA ASP A 93 -8.25 -10.95 -22.49
C ASP A 93 -7.19 -11.73 -23.29
N GLU A 94 -7.25 -13.06 -23.28
CA GLU A 94 -6.40 -13.96 -24.06
C GLU A 94 -6.77 -14.05 -25.55
N SER A 95 -7.98 -13.64 -25.95
CA SER A 95 -8.45 -13.69 -27.35
C SER A 95 -7.60 -12.89 -28.34
N ILE A 96 -6.81 -11.94 -27.83
CA ILE A 96 -5.86 -11.12 -28.60
C ILE A 96 -4.67 -11.97 -29.08
N TYR A 97 -4.36 -13.08 -28.39
CA TYR A 97 -3.18 -13.87 -28.70
C TYR A 97 -3.31 -14.64 -30.01
N ARG A 98 -2.22 -14.59 -30.79
CA ARG A 98 -2.13 -15.26 -32.10
C ARG A 98 -2.29 -16.78 -32.00
N THR A 99 -1.83 -17.39 -30.91
CA THR A 99 -1.98 -18.83 -30.65
C THR A 99 -3.45 -19.17 -30.46
N VAL A 100 -4.16 -18.43 -29.60
CA VAL A 100 -5.60 -18.61 -29.33
C VAL A 100 -6.43 -18.49 -30.61
N GLN A 101 -6.10 -17.54 -31.50
CA GLN A 101 -6.80 -17.36 -32.77
C GLN A 101 -6.49 -18.45 -33.80
N ARG A 102 -5.29 -19.04 -33.79
CA ARG A 102 -4.84 -20.02 -34.79
C ARG A 102 -5.11 -21.47 -34.40
N GLU A 103 -5.13 -21.73 -33.11
CA GLU A 103 -5.22 -23.06 -32.52
C GLU A 103 -6.39 -23.16 -31.53
N PRO A 104 -7.61 -22.73 -31.89
CA PRO A 104 -8.77 -22.91 -31.01
C PRO A 104 -9.09 -24.40 -30.89
N LEU A 105 -9.19 -24.90 -29.65
CA LEU A 105 -9.45 -26.31 -29.40
C LEU A 105 -10.79 -26.74 -30.02
N GLY A 106 -10.76 -27.81 -30.80
CA GLY A 106 -11.96 -28.38 -31.43
C GLY A 106 -12.59 -27.54 -32.54
N LYS A 107 -11.95 -26.43 -32.96
CA LYS A 107 -12.44 -25.57 -34.05
C LYS A 107 -11.40 -25.46 -35.16
N PRO A 108 -11.81 -25.45 -36.45
CA PRO A 108 -10.88 -25.18 -37.53
C PRO A 108 -10.43 -23.72 -37.50
N TYR A 109 -9.24 -23.45 -38.04
CA TYR A 109 -8.71 -22.10 -38.14
C TYR A 109 -9.56 -21.23 -39.09
N VAL A 110 -9.99 -20.06 -38.60
CA VAL A 110 -10.79 -19.09 -39.37
C VAL A 110 -9.90 -17.94 -39.84
N ARG A 111 -9.85 -17.71 -41.15
CA ARG A 111 -8.99 -16.68 -41.78
C ARG A 111 -9.60 -15.28 -41.84
N GLY A 112 -10.84 -15.10 -41.34
CA GLY A 112 -11.52 -13.80 -41.31
C GLY A 112 -11.96 -13.27 -42.68
N HIS A 113 -12.23 -14.15 -43.65
CA HIS A 113 -12.74 -13.74 -44.95
C HIS A 113 -14.25 -13.47 -44.91
N ASP A 114 -14.66 -12.31 -45.41
CA ASP A 114 -16.07 -11.99 -45.64
C ASP A 114 -16.57 -12.81 -46.83
N THR A 115 -17.41 -13.81 -46.56
CA THR A 115 -18.03 -14.62 -47.60
C THR A 115 -19.38 -14.04 -48.01
N PRO A 116 -19.76 -14.10 -49.31
CA PRO A 116 -21.07 -13.64 -49.75
C PRO A 116 -22.17 -14.49 -49.09
N LYS A 117 -23.30 -13.86 -48.74
CA LYS A 117 -24.44 -14.51 -48.02
C LYS A 117 -24.96 -15.79 -48.69
N SER A 118 -24.71 -15.98 -49.99
CA SER A 118 -25.09 -17.15 -50.78
C SER A 118 -24.24 -18.41 -50.50
N HIS A 119 -23.00 -18.27 -50.03
CA HIS A 119 -22.05 -19.39 -49.93
C HIS A 119 -22.12 -20.16 -48.60
N GLY A 120 -22.88 -19.67 -47.62
CA GLY A 120 -22.94 -20.24 -46.26
C GLY A 120 -24.15 -21.15 -45.96
N LYS A 121 -25.13 -21.25 -46.86
CA LYS A 121 -26.43 -21.92 -46.58
C LYS A 121 -26.80 -23.06 -47.53
N SER A 122 -26.27 -23.09 -48.74
CA SER A 122 -26.54 -24.13 -49.74
C SER A 122 -25.24 -24.75 -50.24
N LYS A 123 -25.23 -26.09 -50.25
CA LYS A 123 -24.12 -26.94 -50.67
C LYS A 123 -23.71 -26.61 -52.11
N GLU A 124 -22.40 -26.74 -52.34
CA GLU A 124 -21.68 -26.67 -53.61
C GLU A 124 -21.18 -25.27 -53.99
N ILE A 125 -19.84 -25.14 -54.00
CA ILE A 125 -19.14 -24.06 -54.71
C ILE A 125 -19.24 -24.43 -56.18
N VAL A 126 -20.31 -24.01 -56.83
CA VAL A 126 -20.55 -24.28 -58.24
C VAL A 126 -19.64 -23.35 -59.05
N MET A 127 -18.74 -23.94 -59.84
CA MET A 127 -18.12 -23.24 -60.96
C MET A 127 -19.17 -23.14 -62.05
N ASP A 128 -19.57 -21.94 -62.47
CA ASP A 128 -20.48 -21.72 -63.61
C ASP A 128 -19.80 -22.13 -64.93
N GLY A 129 -19.65 -23.44 -65.12
CA GLY A 129 -19.30 -24.04 -66.41
C GLY A 129 -20.56 -24.17 -67.24
N GLY A 130 -20.85 -23.17 -68.07
CA GLY A 130 -21.95 -23.21 -69.03
C GLY A 130 -21.89 -24.46 -69.91
N ARG A 131 -22.76 -25.43 -69.64
CA ARG A 131 -22.98 -26.59 -70.52
C ARG A 131 -23.91 -26.11 -71.64
N ALA A 132 -23.35 -25.71 -72.79
CA ALA A 132 -24.12 -25.37 -73.98
C ALA A 132 -24.91 -26.61 -74.45
N GLY A 133 -26.20 -26.65 -74.12
CA GLY A 133 -27.14 -27.62 -74.69
C GLY A 133 -27.50 -27.20 -76.11
N ASN A 134 -27.21 -28.07 -77.09
CA ASN A 134 -27.72 -27.95 -78.44
C ASN A 134 -29.22 -28.30 -78.45
N ASP A 135 -30.08 -27.29 -78.61
CA ASP A 135 -31.47 -27.50 -79.00
C ASP A 135 -31.50 -27.67 -80.53
N ALA A 136 -31.52 -28.93 -80.98
CA ALA A 136 -31.83 -29.28 -82.35
C ALA A 136 -33.36 -29.33 -82.54
N LYS A 137 -33.81 -28.63 -83.59
CA LYS A 137 -35.18 -28.49 -84.09
C LYS A 137 -35.92 -29.81 -84.28
#